data_AF-Q92NV3-F1
#
_entry.id   AF-Q92NV3-F1
#
_cell.length_a   1.000
_cell.length_b   1.000
_cell.length_c   1.000
_cell.angle_alpha   90.00
_cell.angle_beta   90.00
_cell.angle_gamma   90.00
#
_symmetry.space_group_name_H-M   'P 1'
#
loop_
_entity.id
_entity.type
_entity.pdbx_description
1 polymer ?
#
loop_
_entity_poly.entity_id
_entity_poly.type
_entity_poly.pdbx_seq_one_letter_code
_entity_poly.pdbx_strand_id
1 'polypeptide(L)'
;MPPTRRKLTTIFCADVQDYSRLMGKDEEGTLAALKRSRDAMARLIEAREGRVVNTWGDGVIAEFPSVVEAVRAAIDVQNELAGLNAERHGEARMDYRIGLNLGDVIADGDDLYGDGVNIAARLQASAPAGGIVISSTVYDQVRNKLAVGFEFLGALTVKNIDGGVPSYVVQIGTAEGTVSHKGGSDWGRPGALSDRGTPAADTGAGRATIVERTAAGRRLFGVLAVAAAAVVAVNLLSWEGTFWARWPLFALALIGVLRCLWTSTRLDRGLALLGAAGFAVLAVNLLSWEGRFWAVWPLLGIAVAAGIRWVTRRPVQ
;
A
#
# COMPACT_ATOMS: atom_id res chain seq x y z
N MET A 1 10.74 -6.03 24.39
CA MET A 1 9.85 -5.69 23.27
C MET A 1 8.42 -5.85 23.77
N PRO A 2 7.52 -4.89 23.52
CA PRO A 2 6.10 -5.10 23.79
C PRO A 2 5.65 -6.36 23.05
N PRO A 3 4.77 -7.20 23.64
CA PRO A 3 4.35 -8.44 23.01
C PRO A 3 3.51 -8.14 21.77
N THR A 4 3.93 -8.68 20.63
CA THR A 4 3.15 -8.74 19.40
C THR A 4 1.81 -9.44 19.69
N ARG A 5 0.69 -8.74 19.49
CA ARG A 5 -0.65 -9.25 19.86
C ARG A 5 -1.60 -9.23 18.66
N ARG A 6 -2.22 -10.37 18.37
CA ARG A 6 -3.35 -10.44 17.44
C ARG A 6 -4.62 -9.88 18.07
N LYS A 7 -5.37 -9.08 17.30
CA LYS A 7 -6.68 -8.58 17.70
C LYS A 7 -7.53 -8.31 16.46
N LEU A 8 -8.83 -8.46 16.65
CA LEU A 8 -9.84 -8.00 15.71
C LEU A 8 -10.10 -6.51 15.95
N THR A 9 -9.95 -5.68 14.93
CA THR A 9 -10.23 -4.23 15.04
C THR A 9 -10.74 -3.67 13.72
N THR A 10 -11.34 -2.48 13.77
CA THR A 10 -11.75 -1.75 12.58
C THR A 10 -10.60 -0.86 12.14
N ILE A 11 -10.09 -1.09 10.93
CA ILE A 11 -9.03 -0.31 10.32
C ILE A 11 -9.67 0.79 9.48
N PHE A 12 -9.26 2.02 9.76
CA PHE A 12 -9.59 3.22 9.01
C PHE A 12 -8.36 3.64 8.21
N CYS A 13 -8.51 3.82 6.91
CA CYS A 13 -7.46 4.32 6.04
C CYS A 13 -7.97 5.52 5.24
N ALA A 14 -7.27 6.64 5.29
CA ALA A 14 -7.55 7.82 4.50
C ALA A 14 -6.32 8.24 3.72
N ASP A 15 -6.50 8.73 2.50
CA ASP A 15 -5.42 9.27 1.68
C ASP A 15 -5.93 10.33 0.70
N VAL A 16 -5.06 11.25 0.31
CA VAL A 16 -5.39 12.35 -0.60
C VAL A 16 -5.49 11.83 -2.04
N GLN A 17 -6.42 12.36 -2.82
CA GLN A 17 -6.43 12.14 -4.25
C GLN A 17 -5.46 13.10 -4.96
N ASP A 18 -4.61 12.54 -5.85
CA ASP A 18 -3.69 13.30 -6.71
C ASP A 18 -2.75 14.25 -5.96
N TYR A 19 -2.27 13.85 -4.77
CA TYR A 19 -1.38 14.66 -3.93
C TYR A 19 -0.12 15.16 -4.67
N SER A 20 0.48 14.33 -5.53
CA SER A 20 1.65 14.71 -6.33
C SER A 20 1.39 15.89 -7.26
N ARG A 21 0.15 16.03 -7.78
CA ARG A 21 -0.25 17.16 -8.63
C ARG A 21 -0.34 18.45 -7.82
N LEU A 22 -0.85 18.39 -6.59
CA LEU A 22 -0.98 19.56 -5.70
C LEU A 22 0.40 20.11 -5.31
N MET A 23 1.33 19.21 -4.96
CA MET A 23 2.72 19.58 -4.64
C MET A 23 3.44 20.29 -5.78
N GLY A 24 3.22 19.89 -7.03
CA GLY A 24 3.87 20.54 -8.18
C GLY A 24 3.39 21.97 -8.47
N LYS A 25 2.26 22.41 -7.90
CA LYS A 25 1.66 23.72 -8.15
C LYS A 25 1.93 24.72 -7.03
N ASP A 26 1.84 24.26 -5.78
CA ASP A 26 2.08 25.07 -4.58
C ASP A 26 2.52 24.17 -3.41
N GLU A 27 3.83 24.06 -3.21
CA GLU A 27 4.41 23.17 -2.20
C GLU A 27 4.05 23.62 -0.76
N GLU A 28 4.15 24.92 -0.47
CA GLU A 28 3.95 25.46 0.88
C GLU A 28 2.47 25.45 1.27
N GLY A 29 1.59 25.90 0.38
CA GLY A 29 0.14 25.88 0.61
C GLY A 29 -0.42 24.47 0.72
N THR A 30 0.06 23.54 -0.10
CA THR A 30 -0.33 22.11 -0.04
C THR A 30 0.13 21.47 1.26
N LEU A 31 1.35 21.74 1.73
CA LEU A 31 1.83 21.21 3.00
C LEU A 31 1.03 21.76 4.19
N ALA A 32 0.72 23.06 4.20
CA ALA A 32 -0.12 23.67 5.23
C ALA A 32 -1.56 23.13 5.22
N ALA A 33 -2.12 22.89 4.03
CA ALA A 33 -3.42 22.26 3.85
C ALA A 33 -3.46 20.82 4.37
N LEU A 34 -2.42 20.04 4.06
CA LEU A 34 -2.25 18.66 4.49
C LEU A 34 -2.18 18.57 6.02
N LYS A 35 -1.36 19.43 6.66
CA LYS A 35 -1.25 19.49 8.13
C LYS A 35 -2.60 19.79 8.78
N ARG A 36 -3.30 20.85 8.34
CA ARG A 36 -4.64 21.19 8.86
C ARG A 36 -5.63 20.04 8.73
N SER A 37 -5.63 19.36 7.58
CA SER A 37 -6.51 18.22 7.32
C SER A 37 -6.19 17.04 8.23
N ARG A 38 -4.91 16.76 8.48
CA ARG A 38 -4.47 15.71 9.42
C ARG A 38 -4.82 16.02 10.86
N ASP A 39 -4.61 17.25 11.29
CA ASP A 39 -4.94 17.67 12.66
C ASP A 39 -6.45 17.55 12.91
N ALA A 40 -7.26 17.93 11.91
CA ALA A 40 -8.70 17.73 11.94
C ALA A 40 -9.09 16.25 11.99
N MET A 41 -8.48 15.41 11.14
CA MET A 41 -8.71 13.96 11.16
C MET A 41 -8.33 13.32 12.49
N ALA A 42 -7.14 13.60 13.02
CA ALA A 42 -6.66 13.05 14.28
C ALA A 42 -7.62 13.39 15.43
N ARG A 43 -8.03 14.67 15.54
CA ARG A 43 -8.99 15.13 16.55
C ARG A 43 -10.34 14.42 16.44
N LEU A 44 -10.88 14.24 15.24
CA LEU A 44 -12.16 13.56 15.03
C LEU A 44 -12.08 12.05 15.28
N ILE A 45 -10.96 11.43 14.91
CA ILE A 45 -10.67 10.02 15.19
C ILE A 45 -10.61 9.79 16.71
N GLU A 46 -9.86 10.61 17.43
CA GLU A 46 -9.71 10.52 18.90
C GLU A 46 -11.03 10.80 19.62
N ALA A 47 -11.81 11.79 19.16
CA ALA A 47 -13.13 12.10 19.72
C ALA A 47 -14.13 10.92 19.63
N ARG A 48 -13.86 9.96 18.75
CA ARG A 48 -14.65 8.75 18.50
C ARG A 48 -13.97 7.49 19.05
N GLU A 49 -13.06 7.66 20.02
CA GLU A 49 -12.29 6.58 20.66
C GLU A 49 -11.40 5.79 19.69
N GLY A 50 -11.09 6.36 18.53
CA GLY A 50 -10.11 5.84 17.61
C GLY A 50 -8.69 6.19 18.03
N ARG A 51 -7.72 5.38 17.60
CA ARG A 51 -6.29 5.66 17.75
C ARG A 51 -5.64 5.78 16.39
N VAL A 52 -4.94 6.89 16.13
CA VAL A 52 -4.06 7.01 14.96
C VAL A 52 -2.84 6.13 15.18
N VAL A 53 -2.61 5.20 14.25
CA VAL A 53 -1.57 4.16 14.32
C VAL A 53 -0.34 4.62 13.55
N ASN A 54 -0.53 5.01 12.28
CA ASN A 54 0.56 5.46 11.44
C ASN A 54 0.09 6.50 10.43
N THR A 55 0.99 7.42 10.08
CA THR A 55 0.79 8.43 9.04
C THR A 55 1.92 8.27 8.01
N TRP A 56 1.73 7.41 7.01
CA TRP A 56 2.73 7.24 5.94
C TRP A 56 2.44 8.21 4.80
N GLY A 57 3.44 9.04 4.46
CA GLY A 57 3.29 9.98 3.35
C GLY A 57 2.21 10.99 3.65
N ASP A 58 1.16 11.02 2.82
CA ASP A 58 -0.08 11.80 2.85
C ASP A 58 -1.28 11.09 3.50
N GLY A 59 -1.20 9.79 3.71
CA GLY A 59 -2.28 8.98 4.27
C GLY A 59 -2.30 8.88 5.80
N VAL A 60 -3.48 8.64 6.34
CA VAL A 60 -3.75 8.39 7.77
C VAL A 60 -4.27 6.97 7.94
N ILE A 61 -3.66 6.21 8.85
CA ILE A 61 -4.14 4.91 9.29
C ILE A 61 -4.52 5.01 10.77
N ALA A 62 -5.75 4.64 11.08
CA ALA A 62 -6.25 4.58 12.44
C ALA A 62 -6.96 3.27 12.70
N GLU A 63 -7.13 2.95 13.97
CA GLU A 63 -7.93 1.82 14.43
C GLU A 63 -9.04 2.26 15.35
N PHE A 64 -10.13 1.50 15.34
CA PHE A 64 -11.28 1.70 16.21
C PHE A 64 -11.70 0.37 16.85
N PRO A 65 -11.91 0.34 18.17
CA PRO A 65 -12.55 -0.78 18.84
C PRO A 65 -13.99 -1.01 18.36
N SER A 66 -14.70 0.06 18.02
CA SER A 66 -16.10 0.03 17.57
C SER A 66 -16.21 0.34 16.07
N VAL A 67 -16.84 -0.58 15.32
CA VAL A 67 -17.12 -0.41 13.89
C VAL A 67 -18.05 0.79 13.64
N VAL A 68 -19.02 1.00 14.54
CA VAL A 68 -19.99 2.09 14.41
C VAL A 68 -19.32 3.44 14.58
N GLU A 69 -18.44 3.57 15.59
CA GLU A 69 -17.70 4.82 15.81
C GLU A 69 -16.69 5.09 14.69
N ALA A 70 -16.09 4.04 14.11
CA ALA A 70 -15.22 4.20 12.94
C ALA A 70 -15.95 4.83 11.74
N VAL A 71 -17.17 4.35 11.44
CA VAL A 71 -17.96 4.88 10.33
C VAL A 71 -18.49 6.29 10.64
N ARG A 72 -18.88 6.57 11.89
CA ARG A 72 -19.23 7.94 12.33
C ARG A 72 -18.05 8.89 12.18
N ALA A 73 -16.87 8.49 12.63
CA ALA A 73 -15.65 9.26 12.46
C ALA A 73 -15.35 9.54 10.98
N ALA A 74 -15.54 8.55 10.11
CA ALA A 74 -15.36 8.74 8.66
C ALA A 74 -16.32 9.77 8.06
N ILE A 75 -17.59 9.75 8.47
CA ILE A 75 -18.58 10.73 8.04
C ILE A 75 -18.23 12.13 8.56
N ASP A 76 -17.90 12.24 9.85
CA ASP A 76 -17.50 13.50 10.48
C ASP A 76 -16.25 14.09 9.79
N VAL A 77 -15.27 13.24 9.48
CA VAL A 77 -14.06 13.61 8.75
C VAL A 77 -14.39 14.14 7.35
N GLN A 78 -15.20 13.43 6.56
CA GLN A 78 -15.53 13.92 5.22
C GLN A 78 -16.30 15.23 5.25
N ASN A 79 -17.20 15.42 6.22
CA ASN A 79 -17.93 16.67 6.38
C ASN A 79 -17.00 17.85 6.73
N GLU A 80 -16.08 17.65 7.68
CA GLU A 80 -15.10 18.67 8.07
C GLU A 80 -14.17 19.01 6.90
N LEU A 81 -13.65 18.00 6.19
CA LEU A 81 -12.78 18.18 5.03
C LEU A 81 -13.50 18.87 3.86
N ALA A 82 -14.78 18.56 3.65
CA ALA A 82 -15.62 19.27 2.68
C ALA A 82 -15.76 20.76 3.06
N GLY A 83 -15.93 21.08 4.34
CA GLY A 83 -15.91 22.45 4.85
C GLY A 83 -14.58 23.17 4.59
N LEU A 84 -13.46 22.52 4.89
CA LEU A 84 -12.12 23.07 4.61
C LEU A 84 -11.85 23.26 3.10
N ASN A 85 -12.45 22.42 2.26
CA ASN A 85 -12.39 22.56 0.80
C ASN A 85 -13.37 23.61 0.25
N ALA A 86 -14.40 24.04 1.00
CA ALA A 86 -15.31 25.10 0.56
C ALA A 86 -14.58 26.45 0.37
N GLU A 87 -13.53 26.69 1.16
CA GLU A 87 -12.63 27.84 1.05
C GLU A 87 -11.67 27.74 -0.17
N ARG A 88 -11.60 26.58 -0.84
CA ARG A 88 -10.67 26.30 -1.95
C ARG A 88 -11.42 26.05 -3.25
N HIS A 89 -11.11 26.81 -4.28
CA HIS A 89 -11.77 26.67 -5.58
C HIS A 89 -10.99 25.79 -6.56
N GLY A 90 -11.72 25.00 -7.34
CA GLY A 90 -11.20 24.22 -8.46
C GLY A 90 -10.08 23.25 -8.07
N GLU A 91 -8.95 23.36 -8.74
CA GLU A 91 -7.83 22.41 -8.66
C GLU A 91 -7.06 22.40 -7.33
N ALA A 92 -7.34 23.35 -6.42
CA ALA A 92 -6.71 23.45 -5.11
C ALA A 92 -7.44 22.64 -4.02
N ARG A 93 -8.57 22.01 -4.35
CA ARG A 93 -9.28 21.12 -3.44
C ARG A 93 -8.42 19.90 -3.10
N MET A 94 -8.43 19.53 -1.83
CA MET A 94 -7.73 18.36 -1.31
C MET A 94 -8.78 17.34 -0.90
N ASP A 95 -9.28 16.57 -1.87
CA ASP A 95 -10.32 15.59 -1.63
C ASP A 95 -9.70 14.29 -1.11
N TYR A 96 -10.14 13.87 0.08
CA TYR A 96 -9.69 12.62 0.70
C TYR A 96 -10.60 11.47 0.33
N ARG A 97 -9.99 10.30 0.21
CA ARG A 97 -10.66 9.02 0.02
C ARG A 97 -10.51 8.23 1.30
N ILE A 98 -11.58 7.59 1.77
CA ILE A 98 -11.57 6.82 3.02
C ILE A 98 -12.01 5.37 2.75
N GLY A 99 -11.31 4.42 3.36
CA GLY A 99 -11.60 2.99 3.35
C GLY A 99 -11.72 2.43 4.77
N LEU A 100 -12.76 1.63 5.04
CA LEU A 100 -12.91 0.94 6.32
C LEU A 100 -13.06 -0.58 6.18
N ASN A 101 -12.27 -1.30 6.96
CA ASN A 101 -12.32 -2.76 7.03
C ASN A 101 -12.35 -3.25 8.47
N LEU A 102 -13.12 -4.29 8.77
CA LEU A 102 -13.04 -5.03 10.03
C LEU A 102 -12.24 -6.31 9.78
N GLY A 103 -11.12 -6.48 10.48
CA GLY A 103 -10.24 -7.63 10.24
C GLY A 103 -9.26 -7.92 11.38
N ASP A 104 -8.72 -9.15 11.36
CA ASP A 104 -7.65 -9.55 12.29
C ASP A 104 -6.33 -8.88 11.88
N VAL A 105 -5.68 -8.26 12.86
CA VAL A 105 -4.41 -7.55 12.69
C VAL A 105 -3.47 -7.91 13.82
N ILE A 106 -2.18 -7.79 13.52
CA ILE A 106 -1.10 -7.92 14.47
C ILE A 106 -0.72 -6.50 14.91
N ALA A 107 -0.95 -6.19 16.17
CA ALA A 107 -0.46 -4.97 16.79
C ALA A 107 0.97 -5.19 17.33
N ASP A 108 1.89 -4.31 16.96
CA ASP A 108 3.26 -4.27 17.46
C ASP A 108 3.61 -2.83 17.84
N GLY A 109 3.58 -2.54 19.15
CA GLY A 109 3.67 -1.17 19.66
C GLY A 109 2.53 -0.31 19.12
N ASP A 110 2.89 0.76 18.42
CA ASP A 110 1.95 1.71 17.82
C ASP A 110 1.58 1.38 16.37
N ASP A 111 2.15 0.33 15.79
CA ASP A 111 1.90 -0.08 14.40
C ASP A 111 0.90 -1.25 14.28
N LEU A 112 0.26 -1.34 13.11
CA LEU A 112 -0.62 -2.44 12.72
C LEU A 112 -0.15 -3.13 11.45
N TYR A 113 -0.16 -4.46 11.48
CA TYR A 113 0.23 -5.31 10.35
C TYR A 113 -0.84 -6.37 10.07
N GLY A 114 -0.92 -6.79 8.80
CA GLY A 114 -1.76 -7.90 8.37
C GLY A 114 -2.66 -7.56 7.20
N ASP A 115 -3.40 -8.56 6.73
CA ASP A 115 -4.25 -8.42 5.55
C ASP A 115 -5.40 -7.45 5.78
N GLY A 116 -5.87 -7.31 7.03
CA GLY A 116 -6.88 -6.32 7.39
C GLY A 116 -6.52 -4.88 6.99
N VAL A 117 -5.24 -4.51 7.12
CA VAL A 117 -4.71 -3.20 6.74
C VAL A 117 -4.63 -3.06 5.21
N ASN A 118 -4.17 -4.12 4.53
CA ASN A 118 -4.08 -4.14 3.06
C ASN A 118 -5.47 -4.01 2.40
N ILE A 119 -6.49 -4.65 2.97
CA ILE A 119 -7.88 -4.54 2.51
C ILE A 119 -8.37 -3.10 2.72
N ALA A 120 -8.18 -2.51 3.90
CA ALA A 120 -8.60 -1.12 4.17
C ALA A 120 -7.98 -0.12 3.18
N ALA A 121 -6.67 -0.24 2.92
CA ALA A 121 -5.99 0.57 1.93
C ALA A 121 -6.54 0.36 0.51
N ARG A 122 -6.93 -0.87 0.16
CA ARG A 122 -7.51 -1.17 -1.16
C ARG A 122 -8.92 -0.58 -1.31
N LEU A 123 -9.72 -0.61 -0.25
CA LEU A 123 -11.04 0.02 -0.20
C LEU A 123 -10.89 1.54 -0.37
N GLN A 124 -9.97 2.15 0.38
CA GLN A 124 -9.63 3.56 0.30
C GLN A 124 -9.26 3.96 -1.14
N ALA A 125 -8.35 3.22 -1.77
CA ALA A 125 -7.90 3.52 -3.13
C ALA A 125 -9.03 3.41 -4.18
N SER A 126 -10.08 2.66 -3.88
CA SER A 126 -11.24 2.47 -4.75
C SER A 126 -12.38 3.45 -4.46
N ALA A 127 -12.27 4.24 -3.40
CA ALA A 127 -13.28 5.23 -3.05
C ALA A 127 -13.27 6.41 -4.04
N PRO A 128 -14.45 6.96 -4.38
CA PRO A 128 -14.52 8.20 -5.16
C PRO A 128 -13.95 9.37 -4.33
N ALA A 129 -13.62 10.48 -5.01
CA ALA A 129 -13.14 11.70 -4.37
C ALA A 129 -14.13 12.18 -3.29
N GLY A 130 -13.66 12.40 -2.05
CA GLY A 130 -14.54 12.75 -0.93
C GLY A 130 -15.46 11.61 -0.47
N GLY A 131 -15.24 10.38 -0.97
CA GLY A 131 -16.06 9.22 -0.68
C GLY A 131 -15.53 8.35 0.45
N ILE A 132 -16.43 7.50 0.95
CA ILE A 132 -16.12 6.47 1.95
C ILE A 132 -16.51 5.11 1.37
N VAL A 133 -15.58 4.17 1.33
CA VAL A 133 -15.84 2.78 0.94
C VAL A 133 -15.63 1.87 2.15
N ILE A 134 -16.58 0.97 2.37
CA ILE A 134 -16.55 0.01 3.47
C ILE A 134 -16.61 -1.42 2.95
N SER A 135 -15.95 -2.33 3.65
CA SER A 135 -16.12 -3.77 3.44
C SER A 135 -17.53 -4.24 3.83
N SER A 136 -17.96 -5.38 3.29
CA SER A 136 -19.18 -6.08 3.69
C SER A 136 -19.25 -6.38 5.19
N THR A 137 -18.13 -6.75 5.81
CA THR A 137 -18.07 -7.01 7.26
C THR A 137 -18.37 -5.76 8.09
N VAL A 138 -17.94 -4.58 7.63
CA VAL A 138 -18.30 -3.29 8.24
C VAL A 138 -19.78 -2.98 7.98
N TYR A 139 -20.23 -3.13 6.73
CA TYR A 139 -21.63 -2.89 6.34
C TYR A 139 -22.62 -3.68 7.20
N ASP A 140 -22.39 -4.98 7.40
CA ASP A 140 -23.26 -5.85 8.19
C ASP A 140 -23.42 -5.36 9.64
N GLN A 141 -22.39 -4.72 10.19
CA GLN A 141 -22.39 -4.20 11.56
C GLN A 141 -23.08 -2.85 11.71
N VAL A 142 -23.22 -2.06 10.64
CA VAL A 142 -23.68 -0.66 10.69
C VAL A 142 -24.99 -0.39 9.96
N ARG A 143 -25.41 -1.24 9.02
CA ARG A 143 -26.59 -1.02 8.15
C ARG A 143 -27.90 -0.70 8.89
N ASN A 144 -28.06 -1.18 10.11
CA ASN A 144 -29.25 -0.95 10.95
C ASN A 144 -29.00 0.03 12.11
N LYS A 145 -27.79 0.60 12.21
CA LYS A 145 -27.36 1.46 13.32
C LYS A 145 -27.09 2.90 12.90
N LEU A 146 -26.89 3.14 11.60
CA LEU A 146 -26.62 4.45 11.04
C LEU A 146 -27.69 4.80 10.00
N ALA A 147 -28.20 6.04 10.06
CA ALA A 147 -29.16 6.57 9.12
C ALA A 147 -28.45 7.17 7.88
N VAL A 148 -27.71 6.33 7.15
CA VAL A 148 -26.99 6.70 5.92
C VAL A 148 -27.28 5.69 4.82
N GLY A 149 -27.20 6.13 3.56
CA GLY A 149 -27.35 5.24 2.41
C GLY A 149 -26.10 4.40 2.17
N PHE A 150 -26.26 3.20 1.61
CA PHE A 150 -25.15 2.35 1.19
C PHE A 150 -25.40 1.84 -0.23
N GLU A 151 -24.40 1.98 -1.10
CA GLU A 151 -24.45 1.53 -2.48
C GLU A 151 -23.43 0.42 -2.71
N PHE A 152 -23.84 -0.71 -3.28
CA PHE A 152 -22.95 -1.84 -3.51
C PHE A 152 -22.04 -1.61 -4.73
N LEU A 153 -20.72 -1.67 -4.52
CA LEU A 153 -19.70 -1.51 -5.57
C LEU A 153 -19.29 -2.82 -6.26
N GLY A 154 -19.74 -3.97 -5.73
CA GLY A 154 -19.21 -5.26 -6.15
C GLY A 154 -18.05 -5.75 -5.30
N ALA A 155 -17.43 -6.84 -5.74
CA ALA A 155 -16.28 -7.45 -5.08
C ALA A 155 -14.97 -6.81 -5.58
N LEU A 156 -14.29 -6.09 -4.69
CA LEU A 156 -13.00 -5.51 -5.01
C LEU A 156 -11.90 -6.57 -4.86
N THR A 157 -11.16 -6.82 -5.93
CA THR A 157 -10.01 -7.72 -5.88
C THR A 157 -8.89 -7.11 -5.05
N VAL A 158 -8.48 -7.86 -4.02
CA VAL A 158 -7.32 -7.58 -3.17
C VAL A 158 -6.27 -8.66 -3.46
N LYS A 159 -4.99 -8.30 -3.44
CA LYS A 159 -3.92 -9.31 -3.62
C LYS A 159 -4.02 -10.34 -2.50
N ASN A 160 -3.88 -11.62 -2.84
CA ASN A 160 -3.90 -12.76 -1.91
C ASN A 160 -5.27 -13.07 -1.28
N ILE A 161 -6.37 -12.54 -1.83
CA ILE A 161 -7.74 -12.87 -1.39
C ILE A 161 -8.55 -13.33 -2.59
N ASP A 162 -8.84 -14.63 -2.64
CA ASP A 162 -9.69 -15.22 -3.67
C ASP A 162 -11.16 -14.81 -3.45
N GLY A 163 -11.86 -14.50 -4.54
CA GLY A 163 -13.26 -14.04 -4.51
C GLY A 163 -13.46 -12.53 -4.27
N GLY A 164 -12.40 -11.79 -3.94
CA GLY A 164 -12.48 -10.34 -3.68
C GLY A 164 -13.27 -9.99 -2.42
N VAL A 165 -13.31 -8.70 -2.09
CA VAL A 165 -14.02 -8.18 -0.91
C VAL A 165 -15.26 -7.43 -1.37
N PRO A 166 -16.49 -7.96 -1.14
CA PRO A 166 -17.72 -7.23 -1.41
C PRO A 166 -17.70 -5.91 -0.64
N SER A 167 -17.94 -4.81 -1.35
CA SER A 167 -17.69 -3.44 -0.86
C SER A 167 -18.86 -2.52 -1.14
N TYR A 168 -19.04 -1.50 -0.29
CA TYR A 168 -20.13 -0.54 -0.36
C TYR A 168 -19.60 0.90 -0.25
N VAL A 169 -20.17 1.84 -1.01
CA VAL A 169 -20.00 3.29 -0.78
C VAL A 169 -20.99 3.74 0.28
N VAL A 170 -20.55 4.56 1.21
CA VAL A 170 -21.44 5.28 2.14
C VAL A 170 -21.90 6.57 1.47
N GLN A 171 -23.22 6.73 1.32
CA GLN A 171 -23.81 7.96 0.80
C GLN A 171 -23.96 8.98 1.93
N ILE A 172 -23.06 9.97 1.94
CA ILE A 172 -23.15 11.13 2.83
C ILE A 172 -24.15 12.09 2.18
N GLY A 173 -25.30 12.27 2.81
CA GLY A 173 -26.42 12.97 2.18
C GLY A 173 -26.09 14.42 1.80
N THR A 174 -26.17 14.72 0.51
CA THR A 174 -26.91 15.91 0.07
C THR A 174 -28.38 15.62 0.36
N ALA A 175 -28.98 16.34 1.30
CA ALA A 175 -30.40 16.22 1.58
C ALA A 175 -31.21 16.69 0.36
N GLU A 176 -31.58 15.77 -0.53
CA GLU A 176 -32.73 15.92 -1.42
C GLU A 176 -33.27 14.53 -1.81
N GLY A 177 -34.41 14.18 -1.22
CA GLY A 177 -35.51 13.53 -1.93
C GLY A 177 -35.47 12.01 -2.15
N THR A 178 -36.25 11.33 -1.29
CA THR A 178 -37.14 10.20 -1.60
C THR A 178 -36.70 8.83 -1.07
N VAL A 179 -37.13 8.55 0.16
CA VAL A 179 -37.42 7.19 0.62
C VAL A 179 -38.54 6.63 -0.27
N SER A 180 -38.18 5.87 -1.30
CA SER A 180 -39.14 4.98 -1.97
C SER A 180 -39.09 3.62 -1.27
N HIS A 181 -39.97 3.44 -0.29
CA HIS A 181 -40.42 2.11 0.06
C HIS A 181 -41.20 1.53 -1.13
N LYS A 182 -40.59 0.60 -1.86
CA LYS A 182 -41.32 -0.43 -2.60
C LYS A 182 -40.74 -1.79 -2.27
N GLY A 183 -41.33 -2.42 -1.26
CA GLY A 183 -41.45 -3.87 -1.23
C GLY A 183 -42.48 -4.29 -2.28
N GLY A 184 -42.20 -5.37 -3.00
CA GLY A 184 -43.10 -5.92 -4.01
C GLY A 184 -42.37 -6.80 -5.01
N SER A 185 -42.16 -8.05 -4.59
CA SER A 185 -42.02 -9.26 -5.41
C SER A 185 -42.05 -9.12 -6.94
N ASP A 186 -40.97 -9.52 -7.61
CA ASP A 186 -41.11 -10.33 -8.83
C ASP A 186 -39.84 -11.17 -9.09
N TRP A 187 -39.93 -12.47 -8.80
CA TRP A 187 -39.01 -13.48 -9.30
C TRP A 187 -39.65 -14.09 -10.55
N GLY A 188 -39.20 -13.69 -11.75
CA GLY A 188 -39.89 -14.08 -12.98
C GLY A 188 -39.16 -13.88 -14.31
N ARG A 189 -38.19 -14.76 -14.58
CA ARG A 189 -37.76 -15.30 -15.90
C ARG A 189 -36.76 -14.51 -16.80
N PRO A 190 -35.95 -15.24 -17.61
CA PRO A 190 -34.84 -14.70 -18.38
C PRO A 190 -35.13 -14.54 -19.89
N GLY A 191 -34.60 -13.48 -20.49
CA GLY A 191 -34.59 -13.18 -21.93
C GLY A 191 -34.53 -11.67 -22.13
N ALA A 192 -33.76 -11.07 -23.03
CA ALA A 192 -33.02 -11.57 -24.18
C ALA A 192 -31.85 -10.62 -24.46
N LEU A 193 -30.79 -11.15 -25.07
CA LEU A 193 -29.74 -10.37 -25.72
C LEU A 193 -30.37 -9.53 -26.84
N SER A 194 -30.09 -8.23 -26.85
CA SER A 194 -30.09 -7.45 -28.08
C SER A 194 -28.87 -6.54 -28.10
N ASP A 195 -27.88 -7.06 -28.79
CA ASP A 195 -26.83 -6.40 -29.55
C ASP A 195 -27.19 -4.97 -30.00
N ARG A 196 -26.33 -4.00 -29.65
CA ARG A 196 -26.05 -2.85 -30.50
C ARG A 196 -24.82 -2.08 -30.02
N GLY A 197 -23.78 -2.14 -30.85
CA GLY A 197 -23.05 -0.94 -31.26
C GLY A 197 -21.77 -0.62 -30.50
N THR A 198 -20.68 -1.28 -30.88
CA THR A 198 -19.32 -0.73 -30.75
C THR A 198 -19.19 0.51 -31.65
N PRO A 199 -18.49 1.55 -31.17
CA PRO A 199 -17.49 2.18 -32.02
C PRO A 199 -16.11 2.07 -31.38
N ALA A 200 -15.18 1.59 -32.19
CA ALA A 200 -13.75 1.61 -31.93
C ALA A 200 -13.19 3.01 -32.23
N ALA A 201 -12.36 3.51 -31.31
CA ALA A 201 -11.33 4.56 -31.38
C ALA A 201 -11.30 5.21 -29.98
N ASP A 202 -10.19 5.37 -29.28
CA ASP A 202 -8.85 5.70 -29.75
C ASP A 202 -7.79 5.11 -28.82
N THR A 203 -6.70 4.66 -29.44
CA THR A 203 -5.60 3.91 -28.85
C THR A 203 -4.52 4.93 -28.50
N GLY A 204 -4.58 5.53 -27.30
CA GLY A 204 -3.77 6.72 -27.06
C GLY A 204 -3.45 7.14 -25.63
N ALA A 205 -3.39 6.23 -24.64
CA ALA A 205 -2.87 6.62 -23.31
C ALA A 205 -2.25 5.47 -22.49
N GLY A 206 -1.86 4.38 -23.14
CA GLY A 206 -1.31 3.17 -22.49
C GLY A 206 0.19 3.18 -22.21
N ARG A 207 0.84 4.34 -22.01
CA ARG A 207 2.32 4.39 -21.89
C ARG A 207 2.92 5.14 -20.71
N ALA A 208 2.15 5.66 -19.77
CA ALA A 208 2.70 6.48 -18.67
C ALA A 208 2.39 6.00 -17.23
N THR A 209 2.16 4.70 -17.00
CA THR A 209 1.94 4.18 -15.62
C THR A 209 2.97 3.17 -15.13
N ILE A 210 4.05 2.96 -15.88
CA ILE A 210 5.17 2.08 -15.46
C ILE A 210 6.29 2.86 -14.73
N VAL A 211 6.32 4.20 -14.82
CA VAL A 211 7.48 4.98 -14.35
C VAL A 211 7.49 5.27 -12.84
N GLU A 212 6.35 5.32 -12.15
CA GLU A 212 6.33 5.80 -10.75
C GLU A 212 6.48 4.74 -9.66
N ARG A 213 6.45 3.43 -9.99
CA ARG A 213 6.84 2.37 -9.03
C ARG A 213 8.32 2.33 -8.68
N THR A 214 9.11 3.26 -9.22
CA THR A 214 10.57 3.26 -9.10
C THR A 214 11.13 4.41 -8.26
N ALA A 215 10.31 5.39 -7.83
CA ALA A 215 10.83 6.59 -7.17
C ALA A 215 11.30 6.35 -5.71
N ALA A 216 10.60 5.50 -4.94
CA ALA A 216 11.03 5.15 -3.58
C ALA A 216 12.29 4.26 -3.56
N GLY A 217 12.50 3.44 -4.60
CA GLY A 217 13.74 2.69 -4.80
C GLY A 217 14.91 3.60 -5.22
N ARG A 218 14.66 4.56 -6.13
CA ARG A 218 15.69 5.48 -6.65
C ARG A 218 16.37 6.35 -5.59
N ARG A 219 15.64 6.82 -4.57
CA ARG A 219 16.23 7.65 -3.50
C ARG A 219 17.28 6.89 -2.69
N LEU A 220 17.05 5.60 -2.42
CA LEU A 220 18.01 4.77 -1.69
C LEU A 220 19.16 4.27 -2.57
N PHE A 221 18.90 3.91 -3.84
CA PHE A 221 19.98 3.61 -4.80
C PHE A 221 20.85 4.85 -5.04
N GLY A 222 20.27 6.05 -5.01
CA GLY A 222 21.00 7.32 -5.01
C GLY A 222 21.90 7.47 -3.79
N VAL A 223 21.40 7.19 -2.58
CA VAL A 223 22.22 7.21 -1.36
C VAL A 223 23.36 6.17 -1.39
N LEU A 224 23.09 4.95 -1.86
CA LEU A 224 24.11 3.91 -2.02
C LEU A 224 25.15 4.27 -3.10
N ALA A 225 24.73 4.91 -4.19
CA ALA A 225 25.64 5.39 -5.24
C ALA A 225 26.52 6.56 -4.75
N VAL A 226 25.96 7.48 -3.96
CA VAL A 226 26.72 8.57 -3.32
C VAL A 226 27.70 8.01 -2.29
N ALA A 227 27.29 7.03 -1.48
CA ALA A 227 28.20 6.34 -0.56
C ALA A 227 29.32 5.58 -1.30
N ALA A 228 29.01 4.89 -2.40
CA ALA A 228 29.98 4.23 -3.26
C ALA A 228 30.99 5.24 -3.87
N ALA A 229 30.50 6.38 -4.37
CA ALA A 229 31.33 7.45 -4.91
C ALA A 229 32.23 8.08 -3.84
N ALA A 230 31.72 8.28 -2.61
CA ALA A 230 32.50 8.77 -1.48
C ALA A 230 33.63 7.80 -1.10
N VAL A 231 33.36 6.48 -1.12
CA VAL A 231 34.39 5.46 -0.86
C VAL A 231 35.45 5.43 -1.97
N VAL A 232 35.06 5.61 -3.23
CA VAL A 232 36.00 5.74 -4.36
C VAL A 232 36.85 7.00 -4.22
N ALA A 233 36.26 8.14 -3.83
CA ALA A 233 36.97 9.39 -3.62
C ALA A 233 37.99 9.29 -2.46
N VAL A 234 37.62 8.65 -1.34
CA VAL A 234 38.55 8.37 -0.23
C VAL A 234 39.71 7.50 -0.72
N ASN A 235 39.41 6.44 -1.49
CA ASN A 235 40.43 5.56 -2.04
C ASN A 235 41.36 6.25 -3.06
N LEU A 236 40.87 7.27 -3.79
CA LEU A 236 41.69 8.09 -4.69
C LEU A 236 42.58 9.08 -3.92
N LEU A 237 42.10 9.62 -2.80
CA LEU A 237 42.87 10.52 -1.93
C LEU A 237 43.93 9.79 -1.09
N SER A 238 43.70 8.53 -0.74
CA SER A 238 44.58 7.70 0.12
C SER A 238 45.43 6.69 -0.66
N TRP A 239 45.73 6.95 -1.93
CA TRP A 239 46.29 5.94 -2.84
C TRP A 239 47.77 5.61 -2.60
N GLU A 240 48.04 4.41 -2.07
CA GLU A 240 49.40 3.83 -1.93
C GLU A 240 49.63 2.59 -2.83
N GLY A 241 48.93 2.48 -3.97
CA GLY A 241 49.15 1.41 -4.96
C GLY A 241 48.35 0.12 -4.74
N THR A 242 47.44 0.06 -3.77
CA THR A 242 46.48 -1.05 -3.62
C THR A 242 45.04 -0.54 -3.62
N PHE A 243 44.21 -1.07 -4.54
CA PHE A 243 42.80 -0.70 -4.66
C PHE A 243 41.97 -1.42 -3.58
N TRP A 244 41.87 -0.85 -2.37
CA TRP A 244 41.13 -1.48 -1.26
C TRP A 244 39.60 -1.36 -1.44
N ALA A 245 39.12 -0.34 -2.16
CA ALA A 245 37.70 -0.02 -2.33
C ALA A 245 36.83 -1.11 -2.98
N ARG A 246 37.44 -2.16 -3.57
CA ARG A 246 36.71 -3.31 -4.14
C ARG A 246 35.78 -4.01 -3.14
N TRP A 247 36.17 -4.09 -1.87
CA TRP A 247 35.38 -4.77 -0.83
C TRP A 247 34.15 -3.95 -0.35
N PRO A 248 34.28 -2.65 -0.02
CA PRO A 248 33.14 -1.81 0.28
C PRO A 248 32.12 -1.68 -0.87
N LEU A 249 32.60 -1.54 -2.12
CA LEU A 249 31.71 -1.43 -3.29
C LEU A 249 30.89 -2.70 -3.49
N PHE A 250 31.51 -3.85 -3.26
CA PHE A 250 30.83 -5.14 -3.33
C PHE A 250 29.75 -5.28 -2.24
N ALA A 251 30.04 -4.87 -0.99
CA ALA A 251 29.08 -4.88 0.09
C ALA A 251 27.85 -3.99 -0.22
N LEU A 252 28.07 -2.79 -0.77
CA LEU A 252 26.99 -1.89 -1.19
C LEU A 252 26.14 -2.48 -2.33
N ALA A 253 26.77 -3.12 -3.32
CA ALA A 253 26.07 -3.80 -4.40
C ALA A 253 25.21 -4.97 -3.89
N LEU A 254 25.75 -5.77 -2.97
CA LEU A 254 25.04 -6.90 -2.35
C LEU A 254 23.81 -6.43 -1.54
N ILE A 255 23.95 -5.34 -0.77
CA ILE A 255 22.84 -4.72 -0.04
C ILE A 255 21.75 -4.24 -1.00
N GLY A 256 22.12 -3.63 -2.12
CA GLY A 256 21.19 -3.22 -3.16
C GLY A 256 20.41 -4.38 -3.77
N VAL A 257 21.10 -5.49 -4.08
CA VAL A 257 20.49 -6.72 -4.63
C VAL A 257 19.57 -7.39 -3.62
N LEU A 258 20.02 -7.56 -2.36
CA LEU A 258 19.21 -8.15 -1.30
C LEU A 258 17.92 -7.36 -1.05
N ARG A 259 18.00 -6.02 -1.08
CA ARG A 259 16.82 -5.17 -0.91
C ARG A 259 15.87 -5.24 -2.11
N CYS A 260 16.40 -5.33 -3.33
CA CYS A 260 15.60 -5.54 -4.54
C CYS A 260 14.88 -6.90 -4.52
N LEU A 261 15.53 -7.93 -3.98
CA LEU A 261 14.93 -9.24 -3.79
C LEU A 261 13.86 -9.23 -2.69
N TRP A 262 14.02 -8.42 -1.64
CA TRP A 262 13.01 -8.28 -0.57
C TRP A 262 11.76 -7.51 -0.99
N THR A 263 11.87 -6.59 -1.97
CA THR A 263 10.72 -5.84 -2.51
C THR A 263 10.01 -6.57 -3.66
N SER A 264 10.64 -7.59 -4.23
CA SER A 264 10.05 -8.46 -5.26
C SER A 264 9.08 -9.48 -4.63
N THR A 265 7.78 -9.31 -4.87
CA THR A 265 6.71 -10.19 -4.39
C THR A 265 6.47 -11.43 -5.27
N ARG A 266 7.38 -11.75 -6.19
CA ARG A 266 7.21 -12.86 -7.15
C ARG A 266 8.10 -14.08 -6.90
N LEU A 267 9.08 -14.00 -6.00
CA LEU A 267 9.97 -15.12 -5.70
C LEU A 267 9.83 -15.54 -4.24
N ASP A 268 9.77 -16.86 -4.02
CA ASP A 268 9.82 -17.43 -2.68
C ASP A 268 11.08 -16.95 -1.97
N ARG A 269 10.89 -16.26 -0.85
CA ARG A 269 11.95 -15.56 -0.09
C ARG A 269 13.15 -16.47 0.20
N GLY A 270 12.93 -17.78 0.34
CA GLY A 270 14.02 -18.73 0.59
C GLY A 270 14.86 -19.08 -0.66
N LEU A 271 14.28 -19.12 -1.86
CA LEU A 271 15.06 -19.29 -3.10
C LEU A 271 15.83 -18.01 -3.45
N ALA A 272 15.22 -16.85 -3.20
CA ALA A 272 15.87 -15.55 -3.43
C ALA A 272 17.10 -15.35 -2.52
N LEU A 273 17.00 -15.73 -1.24
CA LEU A 273 18.13 -15.69 -0.30
C LEU A 273 19.27 -16.63 -0.71
N LEU A 274 18.95 -17.85 -1.16
CA LEU A 274 19.95 -18.82 -1.63
C LEU A 274 20.64 -18.33 -2.92
N GLY A 275 19.90 -17.74 -3.85
CA GLY A 275 20.47 -17.13 -5.05
C GLY A 275 21.40 -15.95 -4.75
N ALA A 276 21.01 -15.06 -3.82
CA ALA A 276 21.86 -13.96 -3.39
C ALA A 276 23.13 -14.43 -2.68
N ALA A 277 23.04 -15.46 -1.84
CA ALA A 277 24.19 -16.07 -1.19
C ALA A 277 25.15 -16.70 -2.20
N GLY A 278 24.63 -17.39 -3.22
CA GLY A 278 25.44 -17.97 -4.30
C GLY A 278 26.17 -16.90 -5.12
N PHE A 279 25.46 -15.84 -5.50
CA PHE A 279 26.06 -14.70 -6.18
C PHE A 279 27.14 -14.02 -5.33
N ALA A 280 26.92 -13.90 -4.03
CA ALA A 280 27.89 -13.32 -3.12
C ALA A 280 29.19 -14.14 -3.06
N VAL A 281 29.08 -15.46 -2.92
CA VAL A 281 30.22 -16.39 -2.92
C VAL A 281 31.00 -16.34 -4.24
N LEU A 282 30.29 -16.34 -5.38
CA LEU A 282 30.90 -16.25 -6.71
C LEU A 282 31.72 -14.96 -6.85
N ALA A 283 31.16 -13.84 -6.41
CA ALA A 283 31.80 -12.55 -6.51
C ALA A 283 32.98 -12.38 -5.54
N VAL A 284 32.90 -12.89 -4.30
CA VAL A 284 34.05 -12.93 -3.38
C VAL A 284 35.21 -13.70 -4.01
N ASN A 285 34.93 -14.87 -4.59
CA ASN A 285 35.95 -15.69 -5.25
C ASN A 285 36.51 -15.04 -6.53
N LEU A 286 35.73 -14.23 -7.25
CA LEU A 286 36.21 -13.45 -8.39
C LEU A 286 37.08 -12.26 -7.95
N LEU A 287 36.71 -11.58 -6.85
CA LEU A 287 37.45 -10.45 -6.29
C LEU A 287 38.73 -10.86 -5.55
N SER A 288 38.78 -12.09 -5.03
CA SER A 288 39.92 -12.69 -4.33
C SER A 288 40.74 -13.65 -5.22
N TRP A 289 40.67 -13.50 -6.54
CA TRP A 289 41.25 -14.48 -7.46
C TRP A 289 42.78 -14.52 -7.40
N GLU A 290 43.32 -15.66 -6.94
CA GLU A 290 44.76 -15.98 -6.90
C GLU A 290 45.12 -17.19 -7.80
N GLY A 291 44.25 -17.54 -8.76
CA GLY A 291 44.47 -18.66 -9.70
C GLY A 291 43.84 -20.01 -9.29
N ARG A 292 43.05 -20.06 -8.21
CA ARG A 292 42.28 -21.25 -7.79
C ARG A 292 40.80 -20.91 -7.56
N PHE A 293 39.91 -21.64 -8.22
CA PHE A 293 38.45 -21.45 -8.13
C PHE A 293 37.88 -22.24 -6.94
N TRP A 294 37.90 -21.65 -5.74
CA TRP A 294 37.47 -22.32 -4.51
C TRP A 294 35.94 -22.28 -4.29
N ALA A 295 35.21 -21.43 -5.03
CA ALA A 295 33.76 -21.26 -4.91
C ALA A 295 32.91 -22.48 -5.33
N VAL A 296 33.49 -23.49 -5.98
CA VAL A 296 32.76 -24.69 -6.47
C VAL A 296 31.97 -25.36 -5.35
N TRP A 297 32.62 -25.59 -4.21
CA TRP A 297 32.04 -26.33 -3.09
C TRP A 297 30.89 -25.59 -2.39
N PRO A 298 31.04 -24.31 -2.00
CA PRO A 298 29.93 -23.56 -1.42
C PRO A 298 28.78 -23.31 -2.41
N LEU A 299 29.05 -23.11 -3.70
CA LEU A 299 27.99 -23.00 -4.72
C LEU A 299 27.19 -24.31 -4.84
N LEU A 300 27.87 -25.46 -4.80
CA LEU A 300 27.22 -26.76 -4.83
C LEU A 300 26.37 -26.99 -3.58
N GLY A 301 26.84 -26.59 -2.40
CA GLY A 301 26.05 -26.64 -1.16
C GLY A 301 24.77 -25.77 -1.22
N ILE A 302 24.87 -24.57 -1.78
CA ILE A 302 23.73 -23.66 -1.97
C ILE A 302 22.73 -24.22 -2.98
N ALA A 303 23.21 -24.82 -4.07
CA ALA A 303 22.37 -25.47 -5.08
C ALA A 303 21.62 -26.68 -4.51
N VAL A 304 22.28 -27.50 -3.69
CA VAL A 304 21.65 -28.65 -3.00
C VAL A 304 20.59 -28.16 -2.01
N ALA A 305 20.88 -27.14 -1.21
CA ALA A 305 19.90 -26.55 -0.28
C ALA A 305 18.68 -25.96 -1.01
N ALA A 306 18.89 -25.33 -2.17
CA ALA A 306 17.82 -24.82 -3.02
C ALA A 306 16.95 -25.95 -3.59
N GLY A 307 17.57 -27.06 -4.03
CA GLY A 307 16.88 -28.25 -4.51
C GLY A 307 16.04 -28.93 -3.44
N ILE A 308 16.60 -29.14 -2.24
CA ILE A 308 15.87 -29.73 -1.10
C ILE A 308 14.66 -28.85 -0.73
N ARG A 309 14.85 -27.53 -0.69
CA ARG A 309 13.78 -26.57 -0.41
C ARG A 309 12.71 -26.52 -1.50
N TRP A 310 13.07 -26.78 -2.76
CA TRP A 310 12.11 -26.85 -3.87
C TRP A 310 11.27 -28.13 -3.80
N VAL A 311 11.89 -29.29 -3.51
CA VAL A 311 11.20 -30.59 -3.40
C VAL A 311 10.29 -30.67 -2.16
N THR A 312 10.64 -29.99 -1.08
CA THR A 312 9.85 -29.97 0.17
C THR A 312 8.66 -29.00 0.14
N ARG A 313 8.44 -28.27 -0.96
CA ARG A 313 7.22 -27.48 -1.14
C ARG A 313 6.04 -28.41 -1.38
N ARG A 314 5.15 -28.51 -0.38
CA ARG A 314 3.83 -29.11 -0.61
C ARG A 314 3.01 -28.18 -1.51
N PRO A 315 2.43 -28.68 -2.61
CA PRO A 315 1.39 -27.93 -3.31
C PRO A 315 0.19 -27.80 -2.36
N VAL A 316 -0.18 -26.57 -2.05
CA VAL A 316 -1.44 -26.27 -1.34
C VAL A 316 -2.55 -26.52 -2.36
N GLN A 317 -3.40 -27.52 -2.08
CA GLN A 317 -4.68 -27.73 -2.74
C GLN A 317 -5.73 -26.80 -2.14
#